data_AF-A0AAV3Q4W9-F1
#
_entry.id   AF-A0AAV3Q4W9-F1
#
_cell.length_a   1.000
_cell.length_b   1.000
_cell.length_c   1.000
_cell.angle_alpha   90.00
_cell.angle_beta   90.00
_cell.angle_gamma   90.00
#
_symmetry.space_group_name_H-M   'P 1'
#
loop_
_entity.id
_entity.type
_entity.pdbx_description
1 polymer ?
#
loop_
_entity_poly.entity_id
_entity_poly.type
_entity_poly.pdbx_seq_one_letter_code
_entity_poly.pdbx_strand_id
1 'polypeptide(L)'
;MDTDPLSTLEKLPNLTILVLDEHCFTGVKLTCHAMGFPKLKSLYIGYSANLEMWDVENGAMPHLCYLTIYNCAILKMIPDGLRFLTSLEELVIRRMPEEFVIRVEVCADGEEGEDFDKIRHIPDVLIQ
;
A
#
# COMPACT_ATOMS: atom_id res chain seq x y z
N MET A 1 -9.86 -19.99 14.48
CA MET A 1 -9.71 -18.80 15.37
C MET A 1 -8.59 -18.02 14.73
N ASP A 2 -8.96 -17.28 13.70
CA ASP A 2 -8.03 -16.65 12.77
C ASP A 2 -8.20 -15.15 12.97
N THR A 3 -7.79 -14.67 14.14
CA THR A 3 -7.58 -13.24 14.33
C THR A 3 -6.42 -12.87 13.44
N ASP A 4 -6.74 -12.36 12.25
CA ASP A 4 -5.79 -11.64 11.42
C ASP A 4 -5.07 -10.63 12.33
N PRO A 5 -3.75 -10.75 12.53
CA PRO A 5 -3.01 -9.88 13.44
C PRO A 5 -3.20 -8.40 13.09
N LEU A 6 -3.44 -8.08 11.81
CA LEU A 6 -3.73 -6.71 11.36
C LEU A 6 -4.98 -6.14 12.01
N SER A 7 -6.06 -6.92 12.14
CA SER A 7 -7.33 -6.47 12.74
C SER A 7 -7.19 -5.92 14.17
N THR A 8 -6.13 -6.32 14.88
CA THR A 8 -5.79 -5.77 16.20
C THR A 8 -4.90 -4.55 16.08
N LEU A 9 -3.93 -4.56 15.17
CA LEU A 9 -3.04 -3.43 14.90
C LEU A 9 -3.80 -2.20 14.41
N GLU A 10 -4.83 -2.35 13.57
CA GLU A 10 -5.59 -1.20 13.04
C GLU A 10 -6.33 -0.43 14.12
N LYS A 11 -6.63 -1.07 15.26
CA LYS A 11 -7.33 -0.47 16.40
C LYS A 11 -6.40 0.27 17.35
N LEU A 12 -5.08 0.17 17.17
CA LEU A 12 -4.11 0.84 18.04
C LEU A 12 -4.17 2.35 17.82
N PRO A 13 -4.62 3.15 18.81
CA PRO A 13 -4.96 4.56 18.59
C PRO A 13 -3.74 5.48 18.43
N ASN A 14 -2.53 4.98 18.72
CA ASN A 14 -1.28 5.74 18.67
C ASN A 14 -0.22 5.08 17.76
N LEU A 15 -0.60 4.06 16.98
CA LEU A 15 0.33 3.47 16.03
C LEU A 15 0.58 4.47 14.90
N THR A 16 1.84 4.90 14.77
CA THR A 16 2.27 5.93 13.80
C THR A 16 3.14 5.36 12.69
N ILE A 17 3.82 4.24 12.95
CA ILE A 17 4.68 3.54 12.01
C ILE A 17 4.29 2.08 12.06
N LEU A 18 4.04 1.48 10.90
CA LEU A 18 3.79 0.06 10.74
C LEU A 18 4.73 -0.49 9.67
N VAL A 19 5.47 -1.53 10.03
CA VAL A 19 6.39 -2.23 9.15
C VAL A 19 5.95 -3.68 9.07
N LEU A 20 5.51 -4.08 7.88
CA LEU A 20 5.18 -5.45 7.53
C LEU A 20 6.32 -5.97 6.65
N ASP A 21 7.34 -6.55 7.27
CA ASP A 21 8.53 -7.07 6.59
C ASP A 21 8.47 -8.61 6.46
N GLU A 22 9.58 -9.23 6.06
CA GLU A 22 9.72 -10.67 5.89
C GLU A 22 9.06 -11.46 7.04
N HIS A 23 8.18 -12.40 6.69
CA HIS A 23 7.40 -13.25 7.61
C HIS A 23 6.42 -12.52 8.55
N CYS A 24 6.23 -11.20 8.48
CA CYS A 24 5.27 -10.48 9.33
C CYS A 24 3.81 -10.72 8.91
N PHE A 25 3.59 -10.94 7.61
CA PHE A 25 2.28 -11.20 7.04
C PHE A 25 2.33 -12.46 6.18
N THR A 26 1.58 -13.48 6.60
CA THR A 26 1.46 -14.75 5.87
C THR A 26 0.14 -14.88 5.11
N GLY A 27 -0.74 -13.88 5.22
CA GLY A 27 -2.03 -13.87 4.55
C GLY A 27 -1.91 -13.61 3.04
N VAL A 28 -3.00 -13.86 2.33
CA VAL A 28 -3.10 -13.62 0.87
C VAL A 28 -3.66 -12.24 0.55
N LYS A 29 -4.53 -11.72 1.44
CA LYS A 29 -5.19 -10.42 1.29
C LYS A 29 -4.91 -9.54 2.50
N LEU A 30 -4.28 -8.39 2.28
CA LEU A 30 -4.20 -7.29 3.24
C LEU A 30 -5.44 -6.42 3.10
N THR A 31 -6.17 -6.16 4.19
CA THR A 31 -7.35 -5.28 4.17
C THR A 31 -7.20 -4.23 5.25
N CYS A 32 -7.17 -2.96 4.87
CA CYS A 32 -7.21 -1.82 5.79
C CYS A 32 -8.64 -1.27 5.86
N HIS A 33 -9.29 -1.42 7.03
CA HIS A 33 -10.70 -1.10 7.18
C HIS A 33 -10.92 0.40 7.39
N ALA A 34 -12.14 0.87 7.09
CA ALA A 34 -12.56 2.22 7.40
C ALA A 34 -12.37 2.52 8.89
N MET A 35 -11.87 3.71 9.22
CA MET A 35 -11.49 4.11 10.59
C MET A 35 -10.32 3.32 11.20
N GLY A 36 -9.74 2.36 10.47
CA GLY A 36 -8.52 1.67 10.85
C GLY A 36 -7.30 2.59 10.76
N PHE A 37 -6.33 2.37 11.66
CA PHE A 37 -5.05 3.08 11.70
C PHE A 37 -5.19 4.62 11.79
N PRO A 38 -5.91 5.14 12.81
CA PRO A 38 -6.31 6.54 12.86
C PRO A 38 -5.16 7.54 12.98
N LYS A 39 -3.94 7.11 13.33
CA LYS A 39 -2.75 7.97 13.45
C LYS A 39 -1.54 7.47 12.66
N LEU A 40 -1.72 6.47 11.80
CA LEU A 40 -0.62 5.90 11.04
C LEU A 40 -0.11 6.93 10.03
N LYS A 41 1.20 7.18 10.05
CA LYS A 41 1.90 8.12 9.19
C LYS A 41 2.82 7.45 8.19
N SER A 42 3.39 6.30 8.56
CA SER A 42 4.29 5.52 7.69
C SER A 42 3.88 4.06 7.65
N LEU A 43 3.73 3.55 6.44
CA LEU A 43 3.45 2.14 6.17
C LEU A 43 4.53 1.60 5.24
N TYR A 44 5.20 0.55 5.70
CA TYR A 44 6.12 -0.24 4.89
C TYR A 44 5.56 -1.64 4.71
N ILE A 45 5.47 -2.09 3.46
CA ILE A 45 5.08 -3.45 3.08
C ILE A 45 6.24 -4.02 2.27
N GLY A 46 7.01 -4.91 2.89
CA GLY A 46 8.20 -5.51 2.32
C GLY A 46 8.14 -7.03 2.34
N TYR A 47 8.80 -7.66 1.37
CA TYR A 47 9.11 -9.11 1.38
C TYR A 47 7.91 -10.02 1.68
N SER A 48 6.71 -9.59 1.28
CA SER A 48 5.45 -10.28 1.56
C SER A 48 5.14 -11.28 0.44
N ALA A 49 5.80 -12.44 0.48
CA ALA A 49 5.77 -13.43 -0.60
C ALA A 49 4.38 -14.02 -0.93
N ASN A 50 3.42 -13.95 0.01
CA ASN A 50 2.07 -14.49 -0.16
C ASN A 50 1.02 -13.40 -0.47
N LEU A 51 1.39 -12.12 -0.38
CA LEU A 51 0.44 -11.02 -0.52
C LEU A 51 0.07 -10.85 -2.00
N GLU A 52 -1.13 -11.28 -2.36
CA GLU A 52 -1.66 -11.20 -3.73
C GLU A 52 -2.60 -9.99 -3.92
N MET A 53 -3.35 -9.67 -2.86
CA MET A 53 -4.40 -8.65 -2.90
C MET A 53 -4.22 -7.65 -1.76
N TRP A 54 -4.40 -6.38 -2.07
CA TRP A 54 -4.44 -5.32 -1.08
C TRP A 54 -5.69 -4.46 -1.28
N ASP A 55 -6.45 -4.30 -0.20
CA ASP A 55 -7.71 -3.58 -0.17
C ASP A 55 -7.64 -2.48 0.89
N VAL A 56 -8.11 -1.29 0.53
CA VAL A 56 -8.09 -0.10 1.38
C VAL A 56 -9.48 0.51 1.30
N GLU A 57 -10.23 0.42 2.39
CA GLU A 57 -11.56 1.01 2.47
C GLU A 57 -11.47 2.55 2.58
N ASN A 58 -12.48 3.24 2.06
CA ASN A 58 -12.57 4.69 2.21
C ASN A 58 -12.60 5.07 3.71
N GLY A 59 -11.71 5.98 4.11
CA GLY A 59 -11.54 6.40 5.50
C GLY A 59 -10.55 5.55 6.31
N ALA A 60 -9.88 4.57 5.69
CA ALA A 60 -8.72 3.92 6.29
C ALA A 60 -7.50 4.87 6.27
N MET A 61 -6.65 4.78 7.30
CA MET A 61 -5.35 5.48 7.37
C MET A 61 -5.40 6.98 6.98
N PRO A 62 -6.28 7.80 7.58
CA PRO A 62 -6.53 9.19 7.15
C PRO A 62 -5.34 10.15 7.29
N HIS A 63 -4.23 9.70 7.88
CA HIS A 63 -3.05 10.52 8.15
C HIS A 63 -1.75 9.89 7.59
N LEU A 64 -1.87 8.93 6.66
CA LEU A 64 -0.72 8.29 6.05
C LEU A 64 0.02 9.29 5.16
N CYS A 65 1.32 9.47 5.41
CA CYS A 65 2.20 10.40 4.68
C CYS A 65 3.23 9.66 3.83
N TYR A 66 3.69 8.49 4.27
CA TYR A 66 4.76 7.74 3.62
C TYR A 66 4.33 6.29 3.40
N LEU A 67 4.38 5.84 2.15
CA LEU A 67 4.09 4.46 1.78
C LEU A 67 5.26 3.87 1.01
N THR A 68 5.75 2.70 1.45
CA THR A 68 6.73 1.92 0.70
C THR A 68 6.21 0.52 0.43
N ILE A 69 6.26 0.11 -0.83
CA ILE A 69 6.01 -1.27 -1.29
C ILE A 69 7.33 -1.82 -1.84
N TYR A 70 7.83 -2.89 -1.23
CA TYR A 70 9.16 -3.42 -1.52
C TYR A 70 9.14 -4.94 -1.72
N ASN A 71 9.55 -5.41 -2.90
CA ASN A 71 9.78 -6.83 -3.17
C ASN A 71 8.57 -7.75 -2.84
N CYS A 72 7.36 -7.31 -3.21
CA CYS A 72 6.12 -8.09 -3.07
C CYS A 72 5.80 -8.78 -4.41
N ALA A 73 6.44 -9.92 -4.67
CA ALA A 73 6.53 -10.53 -6.00
C ALA A 73 5.19 -10.98 -6.62
N ILE A 74 4.13 -11.17 -5.84
CA ILE A 74 2.83 -11.64 -6.35
C ILE A 74 1.69 -10.65 -6.14
N LEU A 75 1.97 -9.47 -5.59
CA LEU A 75 0.97 -8.42 -5.42
C LEU A 75 0.59 -7.91 -6.81
N LYS A 76 -0.70 -8.00 -7.14
CA LYS A 76 -1.16 -7.78 -8.53
C LYS A 76 -1.30 -6.32 -8.92
N MET A 77 -1.72 -5.48 -7.99
CA MET A 77 -2.10 -4.09 -8.25
C MET A 77 -2.09 -3.28 -6.95
N ILE A 78 -2.08 -1.96 -7.10
CA ILE A 78 -2.38 -1.09 -5.97
C ILE A 78 -3.90 -0.98 -5.72
N PRO A 79 -4.33 -0.83 -4.44
CA PRO A 79 -5.73 -0.69 -4.08
C PRO A 79 -6.36 0.55 -4.69
N ASP A 80 -7.62 0.44 -5.08
CA ASP A 80 -8.43 1.59 -5.51
C ASP A 80 -8.50 2.69 -4.43
N GLY A 81 -8.51 2.26 -3.16
CA GLY A 81 -8.59 3.15 -2.01
C GLY A 81 -7.42 4.11 -1.82
N LEU A 82 -6.29 3.93 -2.53
CA LEU A 82 -5.18 4.89 -2.51
C LEU A 82 -5.63 6.27 -2.98
N ARG A 83 -6.63 6.36 -3.87
CA ARG A 83 -7.25 7.62 -4.32
C ARG A 83 -7.77 8.48 -3.17
N PHE A 84 -8.15 7.87 -2.05
CA PHE A 84 -8.71 8.57 -0.88
C PHE A 84 -7.64 9.01 0.12
N LEU A 85 -6.39 8.54 -0.03
CA LEU A 85 -5.27 8.87 0.85
C LEU A 85 -4.67 10.23 0.48
N THR A 86 -5.44 11.28 0.71
CA THR A 86 -5.08 12.67 0.35
C THR A 86 -3.92 13.25 1.17
N SER A 87 -3.57 12.63 2.29
CA SER A 87 -2.41 13.02 3.12
C SER A 87 -1.09 12.42 2.63
N LEU A 88 -1.12 11.54 1.62
CA LEU A 88 0.05 10.80 1.17
C LEU A 88 1.00 11.73 0.41
N GLU A 89 2.21 11.89 0.94
CA GLU A 89 3.24 12.79 0.42
C GLU A 89 4.23 12.03 -0.48
N GLU A 90 4.55 10.80 -0.10
CA GLU A 90 5.53 9.96 -0.80
C GLU A 90 5.02 8.53 -1.00
N LEU A 91 5.20 8.02 -2.21
CA LEU A 91 5.05 6.62 -2.56
C LEU A 91 6.36 6.08 -3.15
N VAL A 92 6.93 5.08 -2.48
CA VAL A 92 8.12 4.36 -2.95
C VAL A 92 7.73 2.94 -3.36
N ILE A 93 7.97 2.60 -4.62
CA ILE A 93 7.77 1.27 -5.19
C ILE A 93 9.13 0.74 -5.62
N ARG A 94 9.58 -0.35 -5.00
CA ARG A 94 10.93 -0.89 -5.24
C ARG A 94 10.95 -2.39 -5.43
N ARG A 95 11.74 -2.85 -6.42
CA ARG A 95 11.94 -4.28 -6.70
C ARG A 95 10.61 -5.04 -6.88
N MET A 96 9.63 -4.37 -7.46
CA MET A 96 8.35 -4.98 -7.81
C MET A 96 8.45 -5.62 -9.21
N PRO A 97 7.60 -6.61 -9.53
CA PRO A 97 7.51 -7.15 -10.88
C PRO A 97 7.24 -6.06 -11.91
N GLU A 98 7.77 -6.21 -13.12
CA GLU A 98 7.58 -5.27 -14.22
C GLU A 98 6.09 -5.11 -14.55
N GLU A 99 5.32 -6.20 -14.47
CA GLU A 99 3.87 -6.21 -14.68
C GLU A 99 3.10 -5.37 -13.65
N PHE A 100 3.66 -5.19 -12.45
CA PHE A 100 3.11 -4.30 -11.44
C PHE A 100 3.50 -2.85 -11.71
N VAL A 101 4.78 -2.63 -12.05
CA VAL A 101 5.34 -1.29 -12.30
C VAL A 101 4.65 -0.60 -13.48
N ILE A 102 4.43 -1.30 -14.60
CA ILE A 102 3.76 -0.76 -15.79
C ILE A 102 2.34 -0.24 -15.48
N ARG A 103 1.67 -0.78 -14.44
CA ARG A 103 0.33 -0.34 -14.05
C ARG A 103 0.33 1.03 -13.39
N VAL A 104 1.43 1.43 -12.77
CA VAL A 104 1.52 2.63 -11.92
C VAL A 104 2.48 3.68 -12.47
N GLU A 105 3.01 3.49 -13.68
CA GLU A 105 3.86 4.47 -14.34
C GLU A 105 3.21 5.04 -15.60
N VAL A 106 3.85 6.05 -16.17
CA VAL A 106 3.55 6.53 -17.53
C VAL A 106 4.60 5.93 -18.46
N CYS A 107 4.14 5.09 -19.39
CA CYS A 107 5.00 4.43 -20.36
C CYS A 107 5.70 5.45 -21.28
N ALA A 108 6.75 5.01 -21.98
CA ALA A 108 7.57 5.88 -22.83
C ALA A 108 6.79 6.52 -24.01
N ASP A 109 5.67 5.91 -24.41
CA ASP A 109 4.73 6.42 -25.41
C ASP A 109 3.72 7.43 -24.86
N GLY A 110 3.75 7.68 -23.55
CA GLY A 110 2.86 8.60 -22.84
C GLY A 110 1.55 7.96 -22.37
N GLU A 111 1.37 6.65 -22.54
CA GLU A 111 0.20 5.95 -21.99
C GLU A 111 0.32 5.80 -20.47
N GLU A 112 -0.72 6.24 -19.75
CA GLU A 112 -0.82 6.04 -18.31
C GLU A 112 -1.17 4.57 -18.02
N GLY A 113 -0.46 3.95 -17.08
CA GLY A 113 -0.78 2.61 -16.60
C GLY A 113 -2.18 2.52 -15.99
N GLU A 114 -2.75 1.31 -15.98
CA GLU A 114 -4.14 1.05 -15.54
C GLU A 114 -4.46 1.53 -14.13
N ASP A 115 -3.45 1.59 -13.25
CA ASP A 115 -3.57 2.02 -11.85
C ASP A 115 -3.00 3.43 -11.61
N PHE A 116 -2.45 4.10 -12.62
CA PHE A 116 -1.74 5.38 -12.46
C PHE A 116 -2.63 6.47 -11.86
N ASP A 117 -3.91 6.49 -12.24
CA ASP A 117 -4.87 7.47 -11.74
C ASP A 117 -5.09 7.36 -10.22
N LYS A 118 -4.79 6.20 -9.61
CA LYS A 118 -4.88 5.96 -8.16
C LYS A 118 -3.78 6.64 -7.35
N ILE A 119 -2.69 7.04 -8.00
CA ILE A 119 -1.53 7.66 -7.34
C ILE A 119 -1.22 9.06 -7.87
N ARG A 120 -2.00 9.56 -8.82
CA ARG A 120 -1.77 10.84 -9.49
C ARG A 120 -1.81 12.05 -8.53
N HIS A 121 -2.47 11.93 -7.39
CA HIS A 121 -2.53 12.99 -6.37
C HIS A 121 -1.29 13.02 -5.46
N ILE A 122 -0.39 12.03 -5.55
CA ILE A 122 0.78 11.91 -4.68
C ILE A 122 1.92 12.79 -5.24
N PRO A 123 2.47 13.73 -4.45
CA PRO A 123 3.50 14.66 -4.92
C PRO A 123 4.83 14.00 -5.30
N ASP A 124 5.29 13.03 -4.51
CA ASP A 124 6.56 12.35 -4.73
C ASP A 124 6.34 10.85 -4.94
N VAL A 125 6.67 10.37 -6.15
CA VAL A 125 6.52 8.96 -6.54
C VAL A 125 7.85 8.48 -7.07
N LEU A 126 8.44 7.51 -6.38
CA LEU A 126 9.69 6.88 -6.75
C LEU A 126 9.47 5.40 -7.11
N ILE A 127 9.74 5.05 -8.36
CA ILE A 127 9.61 3.70 -8.90
C ILE A 127 11.01 3.21 -9.34
N GLN A 128 11.48 2.09 -8.78
CA GLN A 128 12.82 1.52 -9.07
C GLN A 128 12.89 -0.02 -9.04
#